data_AF-A0A6B2M465-F1
#
_entry.id   AF-A0A6B2M465-F1
#
_cell.length_a   1.000
_cell.length_b   1.000
_cell.length_c   1.000
_cell.angle_alpha   90.00
_cell.angle_beta   90.00
_cell.angle_gamma   90.00
#
_symmetry.space_group_name_H-M   'P 1'
#
loop_
_entity.id
_entity.type
_entity.pdbx_description
1 polymer ?
#
loop_
_entity_poly.entity_id
_entity_poly.type
_entity_poly.pdbx_seq_one_letter_code
_entity_poly.pdbx_strand_id
1 'polypeptide(L)'
;MNPTTENLKKQRDTGYYEAYSRHSTVLRNWLIAFGIGVPFLFATNADFANSVNESGQALLVFGFFFGGVILQFLEVFLYKVAMGYQYLGEIDETFVGKKRFKYSEQYSNLTWPVIVFDLGTVVLYGIGTICLMKGILNI
;
A
#
# COMPACT_ATOMS: atom_id res chain seq x y z
N MET A 1 -11.54 -34.08 -18.14
CA MET A 1 -11.85 -33.25 -16.95
C MET A 1 -13.30 -32.78 -17.13
N ASN A 2 -14.16 -32.90 -16.11
CA ASN A 2 -15.61 -32.64 -16.28
C ASN A 2 -15.86 -31.11 -16.33
N PRO A 3 -16.52 -30.55 -17.37
CA PRO A 3 -16.72 -29.10 -17.53
C PRO A 3 -17.40 -28.41 -16.33
N THR A 4 -18.15 -29.16 -15.51
CA THR A 4 -18.76 -28.65 -14.26
C THR A 4 -17.72 -28.36 -13.18
N THR A 5 -16.71 -29.22 -13.02
CA THR A 5 -15.63 -29.02 -12.04
C THR A 5 -14.70 -27.87 -12.41
N GLU A 6 -14.49 -27.61 -13.70
CA GLU A 6 -13.67 -26.51 -14.19
C GLU A 6 -14.34 -25.15 -13.95
N ASN A 7 -15.64 -25.05 -14.23
CA ASN A 7 -16.43 -23.84 -13.93
C ASN A 7 -16.50 -23.53 -12.43
N LEU A 8 -16.67 -24.56 -11.58
CA LEU A 8 -16.68 -24.39 -10.12
C LEU A 8 -15.31 -23.99 -9.55
N LYS A 9 -14.21 -24.38 -10.20
CA LYS A 9 -12.88 -23.93 -9.82
C LYS A 9 -12.68 -22.46 -10.21
N LYS A 10 -13.00 -22.11 -11.46
CA LYS A 10 -12.91 -20.74 -11.97
C LYS A 10 -13.77 -19.76 -11.17
N GLN A 11 -15.01 -20.12 -10.81
CA GLN A 11 -15.87 -19.30 -9.94
C GLN A 11 -15.33 -19.10 -8.53
N ARG A 12 -14.73 -20.14 -7.92
CA ARG A 12 -14.09 -20.02 -6.60
C ARG A 12 -12.86 -19.12 -6.66
N ASP A 13 -12.02 -19.31 -7.67
CA ASP A 13 -10.82 -18.51 -7.88
C ASP A 13 -11.15 -17.03 -8.08
N THR A 14 -12.22 -16.71 -8.83
CA THR A 14 -12.73 -15.34 -8.97
C THR A 14 -13.29 -14.78 -7.67
N GLY A 15 -14.01 -15.57 -6.87
CA GLY A 15 -14.60 -15.12 -5.61
C GLY A 15 -13.57 -14.79 -4.53
N TYR A 16 -12.53 -15.61 -4.39
CA TYR A 16 -11.43 -15.33 -3.46
C TYR A 16 -10.62 -14.10 -3.88
N TYR A 17 -10.35 -13.95 -5.18
CA TYR A 17 -9.63 -12.80 -5.71
C TYR A 17 -10.41 -11.49 -5.50
N GLU A 18 -11.72 -11.49 -5.76
CA GLU A 18 -12.57 -10.31 -5.57
C GLU A 18 -12.63 -9.89 -4.10
N ALA A 19 -12.84 -10.84 -3.18
CA ALA A 19 -12.83 -10.57 -1.75
C ALA A 19 -11.47 -10.00 -1.30
N TYR A 20 -10.37 -10.64 -1.72
CA TYR A 20 -9.01 -10.16 -1.43
C TYR A 20 -8.77 -8.75 -1.97
N SER A 21 -9.06 -8.51 -3.24
CA SER A 21 -8.88 -7.21 -3.91
C SER A 21 -9.65 -6.10 -3.19
N ARG A 22 -10.89 -6.37 -2.80
CA ARG A 22 -11.71 -5.43 -2.03
C ARG A 22 -11.09 -5.14 -0.66
N HIS A 23 -10.67 -6.15 0.08
CA HIS A 23 -10.06 -5.96 1.41
C HIS A 23 -8.71 -5.23 1.32
N SER A 24 -7.86 -5.59 0.35
CA SER A 24 -6.58 -4.92 0.12
C SER A 24 -6.78 -3.44 -0.24
N THR A 25 -7.74 -3.14 -1.11
CA THR A 25 -8.09 -1.74 -1.46
C THR A 25 -8.56 -0.95 -0.25
N VAL A 26 -9.43 -1.55 0.58
CA VAL A 26 -9.92 -0.92 1.80
C VAL A 26 -8.77 -0.65 2.77
N LEU A 27 -7.94 -1.66 3.06
CA LEU A 27 -6.80 -1.55 3.97
C LEU A 27 -5.84 -0.44 3.53
N ARG A 28 -5.47 -0.41 2.25
CA ARG A 28 -4.62 0.64 1.68
C ARG A 28 -5.20 2.04 1.88
N ASN A 29 -6.49 2.21 1.61
CA ASN A 29 -7.15 3.51 1.79
C ASN A 29 -7.09 3.95 3.27
N TRP A 30 -7.28 3.03 4.21
CA TRP A 30 -7.10 3.30 5.64
C TRP A 30 -5.66 3.70 5.98
N LEU A 31 -4.66 2.99 5.44
CA LEU A 31 -3.25 3.32 5.66
C LEU A 31 -2.91 4.72 5.14
N ILE A 32 -3.29 5.04 3.90
CA ILE A 32 -3.04 6.37 3.33
C ILE A 32 -3.77 7.46 4.14
N ALA A 33 -5.03 7.25 4.50
CA ALA A 33 -5.79 8.22 5.29
C ALA A 33 -5.16 8.46 6.67
N PHE A 34 -4.74 7.39 7.35
CA PHE A 34 -4.03 7.48 8.63
C PHE A 34 -2.70 8.23 8.49
N GLY A 35 -1.94 7.90 7.43
CA GLY A 35 -0.68 8.55 7.08
C GLY A 35 -0.78 10.06 6.87
N ILE A 36 -1.81 10.51 6.16
CA ILE A 36 -2.06 11.93 5.87
C ILE A 36 -2.67 12.66 7.08
N GLY A 37 -3.44 11.95 7.91
CA GLY A 37 -4.12 12.52 9.07
C GLY A 37 -3.17 13.17 10.07
N VAL A 38 -1.98 12.61 10.30
CA VAL A 38 -1.01 13.18 11.24
C VAL A 38 -0.42 14.51 10.75
N PRO A 39 0.14 14.63 9.53
CA PRO A 39 0.51 15.93 8.97
C PRO A 39 -0.62 16.97 9.00
N PHE A 40 -1.86 16.54 8.74
CA PHE A 40 -3.02 17.42 8.82
C PHE A 40 -3.27 17.94 10.25
N LEU A 41 -3.12 17.09 11.27
CA LEU A 41 -3.19 17.51 12.68
C LEU A 41 -2.10 18.53 13.03
N PHE A 42 -0.87 18.31 12.56
CA PHE A 42 0.22 19.30 12.72
C PHE A 42 -0.12 20.64 12.06
N ALA A 43 -0.76 20.62 10.90
CA ALA A 43 -1.09 21.85 10.17
C ALA A 43 -2.29 22.61 10.78
N THR A 44 -3.19 21.91 11.48
CA THR A 44 -4.46 22.48 11.96
C THR A 44 -4.48 22.78 13.45
N ASN A 45 -3.61 22.16 14.24
CA ASN A 45 -3.56 22.34 15.69
C ASN A 45 -2.17 22.80 16.14
N ALA A 46 -2.05 24.11 16.44
CA ALA A 46 -0.79 24.72 16.83
C ALA A 46 -0.27 24.19 18.17
N ASP A 47 -1.14 23.92 19.14
CA ASP A 47 -0.72 23.41 20.46
C ASP A 47 -0.13 21.99 20.36
N PHE A 48 -0.76 21.14 19.55
CA PHE A 48 -0.26 19.81 19.22
C PHE A 48 1.09 19.89 18.50
N ALA A 49 1.18 20.74 17.48
CA ALA A 49 2.42 20.93 16.73
C ALA A 49 3.56 21.43 17.62
N ASN A 50 3.29 22.41 18.48
CA ASN A 50 4.27 22.96 19.42
C ASN A 50 4.75 21.90 20.41
N SER A 51 3.83 21.12 21.00
CA SER A 51 4.18 20.08 21.99
C SER A 51 5.14 19.03 21.40
N VAL A 52 4.88 18.56 20.18
CA VAL A 52 5.74 17.57 19.52
C VAL A 52 7.04 18.19 18.96
N ASN A 53 7.02 19.48 18.64
CA ASN A 53 8.22 20.20 18.20
C ASN A 53 9.19 20.46 19.36
N GLU A 54 8.68 20.87 20.51
CA GLU A 54 9.47 21.08 21.74
C GLU A 54 10.13 19.79 22.22
N SER A 55 9.49 18.63 22.01
CA SER A 55 10.06 17.33 22.34
C SER A 55 11.17 16.86 21.39
N GLY A 56 11.42 17.59 20.29
CA GLY A 56 12.38 17.22 19.24
C GLY A 56 11.97 16.01 18.40
N GLN A 57 10.74 15.50 18.53
CA GLN A 57 10.27 14.31 17.82
C GLN A 57 9.55 14.63 16.50
N ALA A 58 9.21 15.90 16.25
CA ALA A 58 8.40 16.32 15.10
C ALA A 58 8.92 15.79 13.76
N LEU A 59 10.24 15.87 13.51
CA LEU A 59 10.84 15.38 12.26
C LEU A 59 10.72 13.86 12.10
N LEU A 60 10.88 13.10 13.19
CA LEU A 60 10.75 11.64 13.18
C LEU A 60 9.30 11.24 12.93
N VAL A 61 8.35 11.87 13.63
CA VAL A 61 6.92 11.64 13.42
C VAL A 61 6.57 11.92 11.97
N PHE A 62 6.91 13.10 11.46
CA PHE A 62 6.62 13.44 10.07
C PHE A 62 7.28 12.46 9.09
N GLY A 63 8.55 12.10 9.31
CA GLY A 63 9.29 11.17 8.48
C GLY A 63 8.67 9.77 8.42
N PHE A 64 8.24 9.22 9.55
CA PHE A 64 7.61 7.89 9.60
C PHE A 64 6.23 7.88 8.94
N PHE A 65 5.38 8.87 9.22
CA PHE A 65 4.04 8.94 8.62
C PHE A 65 4.09 9.25 7.12
N PHE A 66 4.90 10.24 6.72
CA PHE A 66 5.06 10.57 5.31
C PHE A 66 5.77 9.45 4.53
N GLY A 67 6.76 8.81 5.14
CA GLY A 67 7.43 7.64 4.58
C GLY A 67 6.48 6.47 4.33
N GLY A 68 5.56 6.19 5.27
CA GLY A 68 4.52 5.18 5.07
C GLY A 68 3.55 5.53 3.95
N VAL A 69 3.17 6.81 3.81
CA VAL A 69 2.35 7.26 2.66
C VAL A 69 3.09 7.03 1.34
N ILE A 70 4.36 7.46 1.24
CA ILE A 70 5.18 7.23 0.04
C ILE A 70 5.24 5.73 -0.29
N LEU A 71 5.44 4.89 0.73
CA LEU A 71 5.52 3.44 0.56
C LEU A 71 4.24 2.86 -0.07
N GLN A 72 3.08 3.31 0.39
CA GLN A 72 1.77 2.95 -0.18
C GLN A 72 1.57 3.47 -1.62
N PHE A 73 2.01 4.70 -1.91
CA PHE A 73 1.96 5.23 -3.28
C PHE A 73 2.86 4.45 -4.25
N LEU A 74 4.06 4.08 -3.82
CA LEU A 74 4.99 3.28 -4.62
C LEU A 74 4.39 1.91 -4.94
N GLU A 75 3.76 1.27 -3.96
CA GLU A 75 3.11 -0.03 -4.14
C GLU A 75 2.01 0.02 -5.20
N VAL A 76 1.07 0.98 -5.11
CA VAL A 76 0.02 1.18 -6.13
C VAL A 76 0.61 1.49 -7.49
N PHE A 77 1.65 2.34 -7.54
CA PHE A 77 2.28 2.73 -8.79
C PHE A 77 2.91 1.54 -9.50
N LEU A 78 3.67 0.70 -8.78
CA LEU A 78 4.27 -0.51 -9.33
C LEU A 78 3.20 -1.48 -9.84
N TYR A 79 2.13 -1.69 -9.06
CA TYR A 79 1.02 -2.55 -9.47
C TYR A 79 0.32 -2.02 -10.74
N LYS A 80 0.05 -0.71 -10.79
CA LYS A 80 -0.58 -0.07 -11.95
C LYS A 80 0.28 -0.20 -13.21
N VAL A 81 1.59 -0.06 -13.10
CA VAL A 81 2.53 -0.23 -14.23
C VAL A 81 2.53 -1.69 -14.69
N ALA A 82 2.56 -2.66 -13.78
CA ALA A 82 2.51 -4.08 -14.12
C ALA A 82 1.21 -4.44 -14.87
N MET A 83 0.06 -4.04 -14.33
CA MET A 83 -1.24 -4.26 -14.98
C MET A 83 -1.32 -3.55 -16.34
N GLY A 84 -0.75 -2.35 -16.46
CA GLY A 84 -0.70 -1.62 -17.73
C GLY A 84 0.05 -2.37 -18.83
N TYR A 85 1.16 -3.04 -18.50
CA TYR A 85 1.89 -3.87 -19.46
C TYR A 85 1.13 -5.15 -19.84
N GLN A 86 0.38 -5.74 -18.92
CA GLN A 86 -0.48 -6.88 -19.22
C GLN A 86 -1.62 -6.49 -20.17
N TYR A 87 -2.29 -5.38 -19.87
CA TYR A 87 -3.35 -4.82 -20.72
C TYR A 87 -2.84 -4.52 -22.14
N LEU A 88 -1.62 -3.97 -22.27
CA LEU A 88 -0.99 -3.78 -23.59
C LEU A 88 -0.74 -5.09 -24.34
N GLY A 89 -0.41 -6.18 -23.63
CA GLY A 89 -0.27 -7.50 -24.25
C GLY A 89 -1.60 -8.14 -24.65
N GLU A 90 -2.71 -7.77 -24.02
CA GLU A 90 -4.05 -8.18 -24.44
C GLU A 90 -4.52 -7.46 -25.72
N ILE A 91 -4.11 -6.20 -25.89
CA ILE A 91 -4.45 -5.40 -27.08
C ILE A 91 -3.53 -5.74 -28.27
N ASP A 92 -2.24 -5.96 -28.00
CA ASP A 92 -1.22 -6.21 -29.02
C ASP A 92 -0.46 -7.50 -28.69
N GLU A 93 -0.83 -8.60 -29.38
CA GLU A 93 -0.19 -9.91 -29.21
C GLU A 93 1.32 -9.87 -29.49
N THR A 94 1.82 -8.92 -30.29
CA THR A 94 3.27 -8.77 -30.53
C THR A 94 4.01 -8.24 -29.29
N PHE A 95 3.29 -7.65 -28.34
CA PHE A 95 3.84 -7.13 -27.09
C PHE A 95 4.10 -8.23 -26.06
N VAL A 96 3.40 -9.37 -26.13
CA VAL A 96 3.51 -10.52 -25.21
C VAL A 96 4.95 -11.08 -25.16
N GLY A 97 5.67 -11.05 -26.27
CA GLY A 97 7.06 -11.55 -26.34
C GLY A 97 8.10 -10.64 -25.68
N LYS A 98 7.74 -9.39 -25.35
CA LYS A 98 8.72 -8.39 -24.88
C LYS A 98 9.09 -8.62 -23.41
N LYS A 99 10.34 -8.32 -23.06
CA LYS A 99 10.86 -8.46 -21.68
C LYS A 99 9.97 -7.75 -20.65
N ARG A 100 9.42 -6.58 -20.98
CA ARG A 100 8.55 -5.78 -20.10
C ARG A 100 7.26 -6.53 -19.74
N PHE A 101 6.64 -7.21 -20.70
CA PHE A 101 5.46 -8.04 -20.47
C PHE A 101 5.77 -9.23 -19.54
N LYS A 102 6.89 -9.92 -19.78
CA LYS A 102 7.33 -11.03 -18.92
C LYS A 102 7.61 -10.59 -17.49
N TYR A 103 8.22 -9.43 -17.29
CA TYR A 103 8.42 -8.88 -15.95
C TYR A 103 7.11 -8.50 -15.27
N SER A 104 6.15 -7.90 -16.00
CA SER A 104 4.83 -7.60 -15.43
C SER A 104 4.04 -8.86 -15.06
N GLU A 105 4.15 -9.92 -15.87
CA GLU A 105 3.52 -11.22 -15.59
C GLU A 105 4.12 -11.90 -14.36
N GLN A 106 5.44 -11.87 -14.23
CA GLN A 106 6.09 -12.36 -13.02
C GLN A 106 5.68 -11.54 -11.79
N TYR A 107 5.64 -10.22 -11.90
CA TYR A 107 5.25 -9.34 -10.80
C TYR A 107 3.78 -9.52 -10.41
N SER A 108 2.86 -9.65 -11.37
CA SER A 108 1.43 -9.87 -11.07
C SER A 108 1.16 -11.18 -10.34
N ASN A 109 2.00 -12.19 -10.56
CA ASN A 109 1.90 -13.50 -9.92
C ASN A 109 2.47 -13.52 -8.50
N LEU A 110 3.19 -12.46 -8.09
CA LEU A 110 3.74 -12.33 -6.75
C LEU A 110 2.79 -11.49 -5.89
N THR A 111 2.10 -12.12 -4.95
CA THR A 111 1.24 -11.44 -3.97
C THR A 111 2.01 -10.92 -2.75
N TRP A 112 3.18 -11.49 -2.47
CA TRP A 112 3.99 -11.13 -1.31
C TRP A 112 4.47 -9.67 -1.27
N PRO A 113 4.78 -8.97 -2.40
CA PRO A 113 5.24 -7.59 -2.33
C PRO A 113 4.19 -6.70 -1.68
N VAL A 114 2.92 -6.83 -2.08
CA VAL A 114 1.79 -6.07 -1.48
C VAL A 114 1.79 -6.22 0.04
N ILE A 115 1.89 -7.46 0.53
CA ILE A 115 1.92 -7.77 1.96
C ILE A 115 3.12 -7.10 2.65
N VAL A 116 4.30 -7.10 2.01
CA VAL A 116 5.51 -6.48 2.58
C VAL A 116 5.40 -4.96 2.63
N PHE A 117 4.84 -4.33 1.60
CA PHE A 117 4.60 -2.88 1.58
C PHE A 117 3.58 -2.48 2.65
N ASP A 118 2.48 -3.24 2.80
CA ASP A 118 1.47 -3.02 3.84
C ASP A 118 2.06 -3.19 5.24
N LEU A 119 2.77 -4.30 5.49
CA LEU A 119 3.40 -4.55 6.78
C LEU A 119 4.47 -3.51 7.11
N GLY A 120 5.29 -3.13 6.13
CA GLY A 120 6.27 -2.05 6.28
C GLY A 120 5.62 -0.72 6.64
N THR A 121 4.46 -0.42 6.04
CA THR A 121 3.69 0.78 6.35
C THR A 121 3.14 0.75 7.77
N VAL A 122 2.59 -0.38 8.20
CA VAL A 122 2.10 -0.58 9.58
C VAL A 122 3.23 -0.41 10.59
N VAL A 123 4.42 -0.95 10.31
CA VAL A 123 5.60 -0.80 11.18
C VAL A 123 6.03 0.66 11.25
N LEU A 124 6.12 1.37 10.12
CA LEU A 124 6.47 2.80 10.10
C LEU A 124 5.47 3.62 10.92
N TYR A 125 4.17 3.39 10.75
CA TYR A 125 3.13 4.07 11.51
C TYR A 125 3.15 3.72 13.00
N GLY A 126 3.45 2.47 13.35
CA GLY A 126 3.63 2.05 14.74
C GLY A 126 4.79 2.80 15.40
N ILE A 127 5.95 2.86 14.75
CA ILE A 127 7.11 3.61 15.27
C ILE A 127 6.80 5.11 15.34
N GLY A 128 6.21 5.68 14.29
CA GLY A 128 5.79 7.08 14.26
C GLY A 128 4.81 7.42 15.38
N THR A 129 3.87 6.52 15.68
CA THR A 129 2.91 6.69 16.79
C THR A 129 3.62 6.65 18.14
N ILE A 130 4.61 5.78 18.32
CA ILE A 130 5.43 5.76 19.55
C ILE A 130 6.20 7.08 19.70
N CYS A 131 6.86 7.56 18.65
CA CYS A 131 7.54 8.86 18.65
C CYS A 131 6.58 10.01 18.97
N LEU A 132 5.37 9.97 18.43
CA LEU A 132 4.34 10.95 18.67
C LEU A 132 3.90 10.94 20.15
N MET A 133 3.63 9.76 20.71
CA MET A 133 3.25 9.63 22.13
C MET A 133 4.37 10.12 23.06
N LYS A 134 5.63 9.80 22.77
CA LYS A 134 6.77 10.34 23.53
C LYS A 134 6.82 11.86 23.47
N GLY A 135 6.54 12.43 22.30
CA GLY A 135 6.55 13.88 22.13
C GLY A 135 5.43 14.60 22.85
N ILE A 136 4.24 14.00 22.94
CA ILE A 136 3.10 14.60 23.64
C ILE A 136 3.20 14.39 25.16
N LEU A 137 3.63 13.21 25.59
CA LEU A 137 3.58 12.81 27.01
C LEU A 137 4.89 13.08 27.77
N ASN A 138 5.95 13.56 27.10
CA ASN A 138 7.27 13.79 27.68
C ASN A 138 7.84 12.56 28.43
N ILE A 139 7.64 11.35 27.87
CA ILE A 139 8.15 10.07 28.38
C ILE A 139 9.26 9.55 27.47
#